data_AF-A0A7C1FKJ4-F1
#
_entry.id   AF-A0A7C1FKJ4-F1
#
_cell.length_a   1.000
_cell.length_b   1.000
_cell.length_c   1.000
_cell.angle_alpha   90.00
_cell.angle_beta   90.00
_cell.angle_gamma   90.00
#
_symmetry.space_group_name_H-M   'P 1'
#
loop_
_entity.id
_entity.type
_entity.pdbx_description
1 polymer ?
#
loop_
_entity_poly.entity_id
_entity_poly.type
_entity_poly.pdbx_seq_one_letter_code
_entity_poly.pdbx_strand_id
1 'polypeptide(L)'
;MITVLDAGYTSRSTVPLWRVRRLHSSVNNTIVMFPGKGKMMRTSAYRFIVYLLALPLLFAGCTIAPVQPMTPMAGADAMATEPALPEPEPGKLTIVDVRARPAPLAGGTGAVYFTVLNGLDQDIRLVSASTSAANVVETHETVSENSVMRMIPLPDGYAIPAGEALVLKPGGKHIMLIDVVRPLQPGDEFSLTVNFDNGESIELTVPVLDMEMQMPMQSMEHGSSHDYGDAKEESSADPHSEAKAEEAAHDHEHGAMSHSESTMAAIKTLPIRAMHKLDEDLHRGNTIDLDAALKTVQELIDKLDAASWPDDLKDAVRSIRSKANDLYAALSNNDLSAAKELAADLHDLLHELEGH
;
A
#
# COMPACT_ATOMS: atom_id res chain seq x y z
N MET A 1 -15.92 53.77 59.31
CA MET A 1 -14.60 54.43 59.36
C MET A 1 -13.59 53.34 59.74
N ILE A 2 -12.80 52.78 58.81
CA ILE A 2 -11.46 53.27 58.37
C ILE A 2 -10.49 53.19 59.59
N THR A 3 -9.36 52.45 59.67
CA THR A 3 -8.39 51.84 58.73
C THR A 3 -7.42 50.95 59.54
N VAL A 4 -6.92 49.87 58.92
CA VAL A 4 -5.52 49.36 58.74
C VAL A 4 -4.43 49.54 59.84
N LEU A 5 -3.58 48.50 59.95
CA LEU A 5 -2.18 48.36 60.45
C LEU A 5 -2.10 47.34 61.61
N ASP A 6 -1.12 46.46 61.78
CA ASP A 6 0.10 46.02 61.08
C ASP A 6 0.61 44.76 61.84
N ALA A 7 1.52 44.01 61.21
CA ALA A 7 2.57 43.15 61.78
C ALA A 7 2.23 42.06 62.83
N GLY A 8 2.37 40.80 62.41
CA GLY A 8 2.49 39.63 63.30
C GLY A 8 3.74 38.82 62.98
N TYR A 9 4.74 38.91 63.86
CA TYR A 9 6.03 38.20 63.85
C TYR A 9 5.99 37.03 64.84
N THR A 10 6.33 35.81 64.43
CA THR A 10 6.83 34.67 65.24
C THR A 10 7.17 33.53 64.25
N SER A 11 8.09 32.59 64.43
CA SER A 11 9.25 32.36 65.29
C SER A 11 10.02 31.19 64.64
N ARG A 12 11.34 31.14 64.85
CA ARG A 12 12.31 30.18 64.31
C ARG A 12 12.04 28.72 64.71
N SER A 13 12.45 27.76 63.86
CA SER A 13 13.43 26.72 64.24
C SER A 13 13.90 25.82 63.07
N THR A 14 15.23 25.65 63.02
CA THR A 14 16.04 24.49 62.55
C THR A 14 16.18 24.11 61.06
N VAL A 15 17.34 24.50 60.51
CA VAL A 15 18.20 23.85 59.48
C VAL A 15 18.87 22.56 60.03
N PRO A 16 19.52 21.62 59.26
CA PRO A 16 20.38 21.88 58.09
C PRO A 16 20.45 20.86 56.92
N LEU A 17 21.12 21.33 55.87
CA LEU A 17 21.73 20.69 54.68
C LEU A 17 22.09 19.19 54.73
N TRP A 18 21.80 18.46 53.63
CA TRP A 18 22.65 17.38 53.09
C TRP A 18 22.59 17.28 51.54
N ARG A 19 23.71 17.70 50.93
CA ARG A 19 24.51 17.11 49.83
C ARG A 19 23.90 16.06 48.86
N VAL A 20 23.85 16.45 47.59
CA VAL A 20 24.15 15.75 46.31
C VAL A 20 24.46 14.24 46.35
N ARG A 21 23.74 13.45 45.53
CA ARG A 21 24.32 12.30 44.82
C ARG A 21 23.64 12.06 43.46
N ARG A 22 24.37 12.38 42.40
CA ARG A 22 24.08 12.09 40.99
C ARG A 22 24.50 10.63 40.75
N LEU A 23 23.57 9.73 40.45
CA LEU A 23 23.86 8.34 40.08
C LEU A 23 24.29 8.29 38.61
N HIS A 24 25.57 8.03 38.36
CA HIS A 24 26.05 7.44 37.10
C HIS A 24 25.87 5.92 37.21
N SER A 25 25.19 5.29 36.26
CA SER A 25 25.32 3.86 36.03
C SER A 25 26.51 3.64 35.09
N SER A 26 27.42 2.78 35.54
CA SER A 26 28.58 2.30 34.81
C SER A 26 28.19 1.00 34.14
N VAL A 27 28.30 0.93 32.81
CA VAL A 27 28.37 -0.34 32.08
C VAL A 27 29.75 -0.37 31.43
N ASN A 28 30.58 -1.27 31.95
CA ASN A 28 31.91 -1.57 31.45
C ASN A 28 31.82 -2.14 30.03
N ASN A 29 32.52 -1.53 29.07
CA ASN A 29 33.02 -2.28 27.92
C ASN A 29 34.51 -1.97 27.75
N THR A 30 35.32 -2.97 28.09
CA THR A 30 36.78 -2.92 28.10
C THR A 30 37.31 -3.00 26.68
N ILE A 31 37.89 -1.90 26.21
CA ILE A 31 38.69 -1.82 24.99
C ILE A 31 40.08 -2.38 25.32
N VAL A 32 40.47 -3.48 24.67
CA VAL A 32 41.81 -4.05 24.74
C VAL A 32 42.70 -3.32 23.72
N MET A 33 43.60 -2.47 24.23
CA MET A 33 44.67 -1.80 23.46
C MET A 33 45.95 -2.66 23.48
N PHE A 34 46.44 -3.04 22.30
CA PHE A 34 47.78 -3.62 22.10
C PHE A 34 48.83 -2.52 21.89
N PRO A 35 49.99 -2.54 22.57
CA PRO A 35 51.07 -1.60 22.29
C PRO A 35 52.06 -2.19 21.27
N GLY A 36 52.07 -1.66 20.05
CA GLY A 36 53.05 -1.98 19.01
C GLY A 36 53.76 -0.73 18.50
N LYS A 37 54.97 -0.48 19.01
CA LYS A 37 55.89 0.55 18.51
C LYS A 37 56.36 0.20 17.09
N GLY A 38 56.35 1.16 16.16
CA GLY A 38 57.03 0.99 14.86
C GLY A 38 56.89 2.23 13.98
N LYS A 39 58.03 2.76 13.53
CA LYS A 39 58.18 4.09 12.91
C LYS A 39 57.76 4.12 11.43
N MET A 40 57.06 5.19 11.09
CA MET A 40 57.19 6.05 9.90
C MET A 40 58.41 5.79 8.99
N MET A 41 58.20 5.61 7.67
CA MET A 41 58.99 6.11 6.52
C MET A 41 58.44 5.51 5.20
N ARG A 42 57.89 6.34 4.31
CA ARG A 42 58.49 6.90 3.07
C ARG A 42 58.26 6.08 1.79
N THR A 43 57.42 6.65 0.91
CA THR A 43 57.65 6.87 -0.53
C THR A 43 58.61 5.93 -1.30
N SER A 44 58.11 5.23 -2.31
CA SER A 44 58.76 5.15 -3.63
C SER A 44 57.86 4.54 -4.69
N ALA A 45 57.50 5.38 -5.65
CA ALA A 45 57.20 4.99 -7.02
C ALA A 45 58.47 4.46 -7.72
N TYR A 46 58.26 3.79 -8.86
CA TYR A 46 59.20 3.28 -9.88
C TYR A 46 59.23 1.74 -9.95
N ARG A 47 59.30 1.08 -11.11
CA ARG A 47 59.11 1.39 -12.54
C ARG A 47 59.51 0.07 -13.24
N PHE A 48 58.79 -0.28 -14.32
CA PHE A 48 59.23 -1.11 -15.45
C PHE A 48 59.59 -2.59 -15.17
N ILE A 49 59.00 -3.51 -15.95
CA ILE A 49 59.71 -4.23 -17.02
C ILE A 49 58.68 -4.86 -17.97
N VAL A 50 58.82 -4.46 -19.22
CA VAL A 50 58.18 -4.97 -20.43
C VAL A 50 58.79 -6.35 -20.74
N TYR A 51 57.97 -7.35 -21.07
CA TYR A 51 58.40 -8.46 -21.90
C TYR A 51 57.38 -8.71 -23.01
N LEU A 52 57.87 -8.52 -24.23
CA LEU A 52 57.23 -8.75 -25.52
C LEU A 52 58.15 -9.69 -26.30
N LEU A 53 57.57 -10.46 -27.23
CA LEU A 53 58.14 -11.30 -28.30
C LEU A 53 58.23 -12.82 -27.98
N ALA A 54 57.37 -13.67 -28.56
CA ALA A 54 57.32 -14.20 -29.95
C ALA A 54 58.37 -15.33 -30.15
N LEU A 55 58.16 -16.50 -30.78
CA LEU A 55 57.17 -17.06 -31.73
C LEU A 55 57.44 -18.62 -31.80
N PRO A 56 57.05 -19.42 -32.83
CA PRO A 56 56.01 -20.47 -32.88
C PRO A 56 56.50 -21.94 -33.10
N LEU A 57 55.59 -22.93 -33.11
CA LEU A 57 55.36 -23.92 -34.22
C LEU A 57 54.61 -25.20 -33.79
N LEU A 58 53.52 -25.47 -34.54
CA LEU A 58 52.95 -26.75 -35.01
C LEU A 58 52.75 -27.92 -34.03
N PHE A 59 51.52 -28.43 -33.93
CA PHE A 59 51.21 -29.79 -34.38
C PHE A 59 49.71 -30.00 -34.62
N ALA A 60 49.45 -30.68 -35.75
CA ALA A 60 48.37 -31.65 -36.02
C ALA A 60 46.90 -31.22 -35.87
N GLY A 61 46.23 -31.21 -37.02
CA GLY A 61 44.78 -31.17 -37.10
C GLY A 61 44.11 -32.43 -36.56
N CYS A 62 42.90 -32.24 -36.06
CA CYS A 62 41.83 -33.22 -36.07
C CYS A 62 40.59 -32.52 -36.64
N THR A 63 40.19 -32.94 -37.83
CA THR A 63 38.92 -32.56 -38.45
C THR A 63 37.79 -33.22 -37.66
N ILE A 64 37.08 -32.44 -36.85
CA ILE A 64 35.83 -32.88 -36.23
C ILE A 64 34.73 -32.64 -37.29
N ALA A 65 34.03 -33.70 -37.66
CA ALA A 65 32.88 -33.66 -38.56
C ALA A 65 31.77 -32.76 -38.00
N PRO A 66 30.95 -32.11 -38.86
CA PRO A 66 29.84 -31.29 -38.37
C PRO A 66 28.79 -32.20 -37.71
N VAL A 67 28.61 -32.05 -36.40
CA VAL A 67 27.44 -32.54 -35.68
C VAL A 67 26.26 -31.73 -36.17
N GLN A 68 25.32 -32.36 -36.86
CA GLN A 68 24.08 -31.71 -37.26
C GLN A 68 23.30 -31.30 -36.00
N PRO A 69 22.74 -30.08 -35.94
CA PRO A 69 21.83 -29.73 -34.87
C PRO A 69 20.62 -30.65 -34.96
N MET A 70 20.43 -31.47 -33.92
CA MET A 70 19.20 -32.23 -33.74
C MET A 70 18.08 -31.21 -33.55
N THR A 71 17.17 -31.16 -34.52
CA THR A 71 15.89 -30.48 -34.41
C THR A 71 15.18 -30.96 -33.14
N PRO A 72 14.88 -30.09 -32.16
CA PRO A 72 13.90 -30.45 -31.15
C PRO A 72 12.56 -30.59 -31.87
N MET A 73 12.00 -31.80 -31.87
CA MET A 73 10.62 -32.00 -32.26
C MET A 73 9.74 -31.14 -31.35
N ALA A 74 8.90 -30.34 -31.98
CA ALA A 74 7.84 -29.57 -31.36
C ALA A 74 6.93 -30.50 -30.54
N GLY A 75 7.16 -30.55 -29.23
CA GLY A 75 6.14 -30.82 -28.23
C GLY A 75 5.59 -29.47 -27.80
N ALA A 76 4.36 -29.19 -28.20
CA ALA A 76 3.65 -27.96 -27.88
C ALA A 76 3.20 -27.97 -26.41
N ASP A 77 4.11 -27.59 -25.51
CA ASP A 77 3.73 -26.90 -24.29
C ASP A 77 3.91 -25.41 -24.57
N ALA A 78 2.84 -24.78 -25.06
CA ALA A 78 2.76 -23.34 -25.21
C ALA A 78 2.71 -22.72 -23.81
N MET A 79 3.87 -22.60 -23.16
CA MET A 79 4.05 -21.60 -22.12
C MET A 79 3.76 -20.26 -22.80
N ALA A 80 2.69 -19.60 -22.36
CA ALA A 80 2.38 -18.23 -22.76
C ALA A 80 3.64 -17.40 -22.53
N THR A 81 4.32 -17.06 -23.62
CA THR A 81 5.45 -16.14 -23.59
C THR A 81 4.86 -14.79 -23.24
N GLU A 82 5.01 -14.39 -21.98
CA GLU A 82 4.70 -13.03 -21.52
C GLU A 82 5.45 -12.08 -22.46
N PRO A 83 4.78 -11.10 -23.09
CA PRO A 83 5.43 -10.21 -24.05
C PRO A 83 6.64 -9.55 -23.38
N ALA A 84 7.81 -9.71 -24.00
CA ALA A 84 9.04 -9.11 -23.48
C ALA A 84 8.87 -7.59 -23.41
N LEU A 85 9.18 -7.01 -22.25
CA LEU A 85 9.20 -5.57 -22.07
C LEU A 85 10.18 -4.94 -23.08
N PRO A 86 9.84 -3.79 -23.67
CA PRO A 86 10.77 -3.08 -24.55
C PRO A 86 12.05 -2.71 -23.79
N GLU A 87 13.20 -2.87 -24.44
CA GLU A 87 14.49 -2.49 -23.86
C GLU A 87 14.63 -0.94 -23.80
N PRO A 88 15.19 -0.36 -22.73
CA PRO A 88 15.44 1.08 -22.66
C PRO A 88 16.41 1.56 -23.75
N GLU A 89 16.02 2.59 -24.50
CA GLU A 89 16.90 3.19 -25.51
C GLU A 89 18.02 4.01 -24.86
N PRO A 90 19.31 3.78 -25.19
CA PRO A 90 20.41 4.51 -24.57
C PRO A 90 20.27 6.03 -24.67
N GLY A 91 20.43 6.71 -23.53
CA GLY A 91 20.34 8.16 -23.40
C GLY A 91 18.92 8.73 -23.39
N LYS A 92 17.88 7.90 -23.29
CA LYS A 92 16.49 8.36 -23.24
C LYS A 92 15.75 7.83 -22.02
N LEU A 93 14.92 8.69 -21.45
CA LEU A 93 13.84 8.29 -20.55
C LEU A 93 12.56 8.17 -21.37
N THR A 94 11.86 7.04 -21.27
CA THR A 94 10.63 6.80 -22.07
C THR A 94 9.57 6.14 -21.20
N ILE A 95 8.31 6.48 -21.43
CA ILE A 95 7.16 5.88 -20.75
C ILE A 95 6.27 5.21 -21.80
N VAL A 96 5.90 3.96 -21.57
CA VAL A 96 5.11 3.13 -22.48
C VAL A 96 3.97 2.43 -21.74
N ASP A 97 3.04 1.82 -22.48
CA ASP A 97 1.90 1.04 -21.94
C ASP A 97 1.02 1.81 -20.94
N VAL A 98 0.86 3.11 -21.16
CA VAL A 98 0.09 4.01 -20.30
C VAL A 98 -1.39 3.67 -20.36
N ARG A 99 -1.99 3.40 -19.20
CA ARG A 99 -3.43 3.12 -19.06
C ARG A 99 -3.94 3.40 -17.65
N ALA A 100 -5.21 3.77 -17.53
CA ALA A 100 -5.91 3.89 -16.25
C ALA A 100 -7.06 2.88 -16.13
N ARG A 101 -7.36 2.49 -14.88
CA ARG A 101 -8.59 1.75 -14.54
C ARG A 101 -9.79 2.72 -14.50
N PRO A 102 -11.00 2.28 -14.88
CA PRO A 102 -12.20 3.09 -14.73
C PRO A 102 -12.48 3.43 -13.26
N ALA A 103 -12.96 4.64 -13.03
CA ALA A 103 -13.43 5.12 -11.73
C ALA A 103 -14.88 5.63 -11.91
N PRO A 104 -15.89 4.80 -11.60
CA PRO A 104 -17.28 5.09 -11.99
C PRO A 104 -17.93 6.23 -11.20
N LEU A 105 -17.35 6.63 -10.07
CA LEU A 105 -17.89 7.63 -9.17
C LEU A 105 -16.96 8.86 -9.09
N ALA A 106 -17.56 10.05 -9.15
CA ALA A 106 -16.87 11.26 -8.70
C ALA A 106 -16.58 11.15 -7.20
N GLY A 107 -15.39 11.56 -6.79
CA GLY A 107 -14.85 11.35 -5.46
C GLY A 107 -14.37 9.93 -5.18
N GLY A 108 -14.48 9.03 -6.16
CA GLY A 108 -13.93 7.68 -6.06
C GLY A 108 -12.42 7.64 -6.21
N THR A 109 -11.90 6.41 -6.23
CA THR A 109 -10.48 6.12 -6.40
C THR A 109 -10.21 5.47 -7.75
N GLY A 110 -9.12 5.86 -8.41
CA GLY A 110 -8.63 5.27 -9.65
C GLY A 110 -7.18 4.83 -9.53
N ALA A 111 -6.68 4.11 -10.52
CA ALA A 111 -5.27 3.73 -10.60
C ALA A 111 -4.75 3.86 -12.02
N VAL A 112 -3.51 4.35 -12.16
CA VAL A 112 -2.79 4.47 -13.43
C VAL A 112 -1.58 3.54 -13.43
N TYR A 113 -1.39 2.89 -14.57
CA TYR A 113 -0.36 1.91 -14.84
C TYR A 113 0.41 2.31 -16.10
N PHE A 114 1.71 2.09 -16.09
CA PHE A 114 2.61 2.34 -17.21
C PHE A 114 3.98 1.70 -16.92
N THR A 115 4.82 1.60 -17.93
CA THR A 115 6.22 1.18 -17.77
C THR A 115 7.13 2.37 -18.06
N VAL A 116 8.06 2.64 -17.14
CA VAL A 116 9.15 3.60 -17.34
C VAL A 116 10.40 2.84 -17.77
N LEU A 117 11.04 3.29 -18.84
CA LEU A 117 12.30 2.77 -19.36
C LEU A 117 13.39 3.81 -19.11
N ASN A 118 14.31 3.53 -18.18
CA ASN A 118 15.43 4.41 -17.89
C ASN A 118 16.65 4.01 -18.74
N GLY A 119 16.77 4.58 -19.94
CA GLY A 119 17.94 4.39 -20.80
C GLY A 119 19.12 5.31 -20.46
N LEU A 120 19.02 6.13 -19.39
CA LEU A 120 20.09 7.02 -18.97
C LEU A 120 21.25 6.24 -18.32
N ASP A 121 22.40 6.89 -18.17
CA ASP A 121 23.59 6.35 -17.51
C ASP A 121 23.61 6.60 -15.98
N GLN A 122 22.48 7.03 -15.42
CA GLN A 122 22.31 7.33 -14.00
C GLN A 122 21.00 6.74 -13.47
N ASP A 123 21.01 6.37 -12.19
CA ASP A 123 19.81 5.99 -11.46
C ASP A 123 18.91 7.22 -11.31
N ILE A 124 17.61 7.02 -11.50
CA ILE A 124 16.59 8.05 -11.30
C ILE A 124 15.49 7.53 -10.39
N ARG A 125 14.62 8.42 -9.94
CA ARG A 125 13.46 8.07 -9.13
C ARG A 125 12.23 8.78 -9.63
N LEU A 126 11.15 8.04 -9.85
CA LEU A 126 9.82 8.62 -10.02
C LEU A 126 9.35 9.06 -8.64
N VAL A 127 9.26 10.37 -8.40
CA VAL A 127 8.98 10.93 -7.07
C VAL A 127 7.52 11.32 -6.86
N SER A 128 6.82 11.72 -7.93
CA SER A 128 5.41 12.10 -7.84
C SER A 128 4.75 12.10 -9.21
N ALA A 129 3.43 12.17 -9.21
CA ALA A 129 2.64 12.47 -10.39
C ALA A 129 1.54 13.49 -10.06
N SER A 130 1.02 14.19 -11.06
CA SER A 130 -0.06 15.15 -10.89
C SER A 130 -1.01 15.14 -12.09
N THR A 131 -2.29 15.38 -11.84
CA THR A 131 -3.32 15.50 -12.87
C THR A 131 -4.44 16.40 -12.38
N SER A 132 -5.18 17.02 -13.29
CA SER A 132 -6.43 17.71 -12.97
C SER A 132 -7.63 16.75 -12.83
N ALA A 133 -7.43 15.45 -13.11
CA ALA A 133 -8.50 14.45 -13.04
C ALA A 133 -8.83 14.00 -11.61
N ALA A 134 -7.94 14.22 -10.64
CA ALA A 134 -8.10 13.85 -9.23
C ALA A 134 -7.51 14.91 -8.31
N ASN A 135 -8.04 15.03 -7.09
CA ASN A 135 -7.57 16.02 -6.13
C ASN A 135 -6.26 15.60 -5.44
N VAL A 136 -6.05 14.29 -5.27
CA VAL A 136 -4.83 13.73 -4.67
C VAL A 136 -4.27 12.63 -5.56
N VAL A 137 -2.95 12.63 -5.74
CA VAL A 137 -2.22 11.66 -6.57
C VAL A 137 -1.04 11.14 -5.77
N GLU A 138 -0.96 9.81 -5.61
CA GLU A 138 0.04 9.17 -4.76
C GLU A 138 0.69 7.97 -5.47
N THR A 139 1.93 7.66 -5.10
CA THR A 139 2.65 6.46 -5.52
C THR A 139 2.37 5.33 -4.53
N HIS A 140 1.81 4.22 -4.97
CA HIS A 140 1.41 3.09 -4.11
C HIS A 140 2.03 1.77 -4.56
N GLU A 141 2.07 0.78 -3.66
CA GLU A 141 2.39 -0.61 -3.99
C GLU A 141 1.35 -1.52 -3.38
N THR A 142 0.81 -2.42 -4.19
CA THR A 142 -0.05 -3.48 -3.69
C THR A 142 0.80 -4.62 -3.16
N VAL A 143 0.57 -4.99 -1.90
CA VAL A 143 1.25 -6.10 -1.22
C VAL A 143 0.20 -7.11 -0.75
N SER A 144 0.47 -8.39 -0.96
CA SER A 144 -0.35 -9.49 -0.43
C SER A 144 0.24 -9.98 0.88
N GLU A 145 -0.46 -9.78 2.00
CA GLU A 145 -0.07 -10.27 3.32
C GLU A 145 -1.20 -11.12 3.90
N ASN A 146 -0.92 -12.37 4.26
CA ASN A 146 -1.91 -13.30 4.84
C ASN A 146 -3.20 -13.47 4.01
N SER A 147 -3.08 -13.48 2.68
CA SER A 147 -4.22 -13.53 1.72
C SER A 147 -5.09 -12.27 1.69
N VAL A 148 -4.63 -11.18 2.30
CA VAL A 148 -5.25 -9.85 2.22
C VAL A 148 -4.38 -8.95 1.34
N MET A 149 -4.98 -8.34 0.32
CA MET A 149 -4.32 -7.35 -0.53
C MET A 149 -4.40 -5.98 0.14
N ARG A 150 -3.25 -5.34 0.34
CA ARG A 150 -3.15 -3.98 0.89
C ARG A 150 -2.48 -3.06 -0.12
N MET A 151 -2.94 -1.83 -0.22
CA MET A 151 -2.29 -0.77 -1.02
C MET A 151 -1.52 0.13 -0.06
N ILE A 152 -0.19 0.14 -0.19
CA ILE A 152 0.69 0.87 0.72
C ILE A 152 1.24 2.11 -0.01
N PRO A 153 1.07 3.33 0.55
CA PRO A 153 1.68 4.51 -0.02
C PRO A 153 3.20 4.47 0.10
N LEU A 154 3.89 4.90 -0.96
CA LEU A 154 5.34 4.98 -1.08
C LEU A 154 5.73 6.43 -1.32
N PRO A 155 5.82 7.28 -0.27
CA PRO A 155 6.04 8.72 -0.41
C PRO A 155 7.41 9.07 -1.03
N ASP A 156 8.39 8.18 -0.89
CA ASP A 156 9.70 8.32 -1.54
C ASP A 156 9.66 7.91 -3.03
N GLY A 157 8.52 7.48 -3.56
CA GLY A 157 8.38 7.06 -4.95
C GLY A 157 9.14 5.78 -5.32
N TYR A 158 9.54 5.64 -6.59
CA TYR A 158 10.14 4.41 -7.13
C TYR A 158 11.53 4.66 -7.71
N ALA A 159 12.54 3.95 -7.20
CA ALA A 159 13.87 3.95 -7.80
C ALA A 159 13.87 3.17 -9.12
N ILE A 160 14.62 3.67 -10.10
CA ILE A 160 14.78 3.10 -11.44
C ILE A 160 16.27 3.15 -11.76
N PRO A 161 17.00 2.04 -11.61
CA PRO A 161 18.43 2.01 -11.92
C PRO A 161 18.74 2.37 -13.38
N ALA A 162 19.96 2.83 -13.65
CA ALA A 162 20.44 3.10 -15.01
C ALA A 162 20.31 1.86 -15.90
N GLY A 163 19.70 2.02 -17.08
CA GLY A 163 19.48 0.93 -18.04
C GLY A 163 18.36 -0.05 -17.67
N GLU A 164 17.61 0.20 -16.61
CA GLU A 164 16.51 -0.67 -16.17
C GLU A 164 15.12 -0.10 -16.45
N ALA A 165 14.09 -0.92 -16.23
CA ALA A 165 12.70 -0.57 -16.39
C ALA A 165 11.93 -0.70 -15.06
N LEU A 166 11.02 0.25 -14.83
CA LEU A 166 10.06 0.20 -13.74
C LEU A 166 8.67 -0.07 -14.32
N VAL A 167 8.06 -1.19 -13.91
CA VAL A 167 6.72 -1.59 -14.36
C VAL A 167 5.69 -1.27 -13.28
N LEU A 168 4.73 -0.40 -13.59
CA LEU A 168 3.54 -0.19 -12.78
C LEU A 168 2.41 -1.05 -13.36
N LYS A 169 1.85 -1.95 -12.55
CA LYS A 169 0.82 -2.90 -12.99
C LYS A 169 -0.18 -3.23 -11.88
N PRO A 170 -1.38 -3.73 -12.23
CA PRO A 170 -2.34 -4.22 -11.24
C PRO A 170 -1.69 -5.26 -10.30
N GLY A 171 -1.96 -5.14 -8.99
CA GLY A 171 -1.38 -6.02 -7.97
C GLY A 171 0.10 -5.77 -7.66
N GLY A 172 0.70 -4.70 -8.19
CA GLY A 172 2.05 -4.25 -7.85
C GLY A 172 2.11 -2.74 -7.65
N LYS A 173 3.16 -2.09 -8.14
CA LYS A 173 3.33 -0.63 -8.08
C LYS A 173 2.34 0.07 -9.01
N HIS A 174 1.79 1.22 -8.59
CA HIS A 174 0.82 1.99 -9.38
C HIS A 174 0.69 3.42 -8.88
N ILE A 175 0.23 4.32 -9.75
CA ILE A 175 -0.17 5.67 -9.34
C ILE A 175 -1.63 5.62 -8.90
N MET A 176 -1.89 5.91 -7.63
CA MET A 176 -3.22 5.99 -7.05
C MET A 176 -3.80 7.39 -7.29
N LEU A 177 -5.03 7.46 -7.79
CA LEU A 177 -5.81 8.69 -7.94
C LEU A 177 -6.89 8.68 -6.85
N ILE A 178 -6.87 9.66 -5.96
CA ILE A 178 -7.82 9.76 -4.84
C ILE A 178 -8.69 11.00 -5.06
N ASP A 179 -9.99 10.84 -4.79
CA ASP A 179 -11.00 11.89 -4.96
C ASP A 179 -11.02 12.42 -6.40
N VAL A 180 -11.34 11.50 -7.33
CA VAL A 180 -11.42 11.79 -8.76
C VAL A 180 -12.52 12.83 -9.03
N VAL A 181 -12.18 13.92 -9.73
CA VAL A 181 -13.05 15.09 -9.91
C VAL A 181 -14.33 14.78 -10.70
N ARG A 182 -14.25 13.83 -11.65
CA ARG A 182 -15.38 13.34 -12.46
C ARG A 182 -15.24 11.84 -12.67
N PRO A 183 -16.33 11.09 -12.96
CA PRO A 183 -16.20 9.69 -13.35
C PRO A 183 -15.22 9.53 -14.53
N LEU A 184 -14.34 8.53 -14.43
CA LEU A 184 -13.45 8.09 -15.49
C LEU A 184 -14.04 6.84 -16.13
N GLN A 185 -14.60 6.98 -17.33
CA GLN A 185 -15.27 5.89 -18.05
C GLN A 185 -14.34 5.28 -19.10
N PRO A 186 -14.51 3.99 -19.45
CA PRO A 186 -13.77 3.41 -20.57
C PRO A 186 -13.89 4.26 -21.85
N GLY A 187 -12.76 4.50 -22.50
CA GLY A 187 -12.65 5.36 -23.67
C GLY A 187 -12.40 6.84 -23.37
N ASP A 188 -12.46 7.26 -22.10
CA ASP A 188 -11.98 8.59 -21.70
C ASP A 188 -10.45 8.66 -21.77
N GLU A 189 -9.93 9.89 -21.88
CA GLU A 189 -8.51 10.19 -21.72
C GLU A 189 -8.32 11.41 -20.80
N PHE A 190 -7.19 11.48 -20.10
CA PHE A 190 -6.79 12.63 -19.29
C PHE A 190 -5.27 12.83 -19.28
N SER A 191 -4.79 14.05 -19.01
CA SER A 191 -3.35 14.32 -18.86
C SER A 191 -2.85 13.94 -17.46
N LEU A 192 -1.70 13.28 -17.39
CA LEU A 192 -0.95 12.99 -16.18
C LEU A 192 0.50 13.45 -16.35
N THR A 193 1.00 14.29 -15.46
CA THR A 193 2.40 14.68 -15.43
C THR A 193 3.15 13.83 -14.40
N VAL A 194 4.18 13.12 -14.83
CA VAL A 194 5.07 12.32 -13.96
C VAL A 194 6.35 13.09 -13.72
N ASN A 195 6.80 13.20 -12.47
CA ASN A 195 7.98 13.95 -12.07
C ASN A 195 9.07 13.01 -11.55
N PHE A 196 10.31 13.29 -11.98
CA PHE A 196 11.51 12.54 -11.59
C PHE A 196 12.43 13.40 -10.72
N ASP A 197 13.26 12.74 -9.91
CA ASP A 197 14.22 13.40 -9.00
C ASP A 197 15.35 14.15 -9.72
N ASN A 198 15.63 13.80 -10.98
CA ASN A 198 16.55 14.52 -11.87
C ASN A 198 15.99 15.89 -12.36
N GLY A 199 14.75 16.24 -11.98
CA GLY A 199 14.06 17.47 -12.37
C GLY A 199 13.32 17.38 -13.71
N GLU A 200 13.30 16.22 -14.35
CA GLU A 200 12.52 15.96 -15.55
C GLU A 200 11.04 15.72 -15.21
N SER A 201 10.15 16.26 -16.04
CA SER A 201 8.71 16.04 -15.96
C SER A 201 8.19 15.63 -17.33
N ILE A 202 7.44 14.53 -17.38
CA ILE A 202 6.86 13.99 -18.62
C ILE A 202 5.35 14.06 -18.51
N GLU A 203 4.70 14.78 -19.43
CA GLU A 203 3.25 14.78 -19.57
C GLU A 203 2.82 13.59 -20.44
N LEU A 204 1.85 12.84 -19.94
CA LEU A 204 1.29 11.63 -20.54
C LEU A 204 -0.19 11.85 -20.81
N THR A 205 -0.65 11.41 -21.98
CA THR A 205 -2.09 11.19 -22.21
C THR A 205 -2.43 9.78 -21.74
N VAL A 206 -3.30 9.69 -20.75
CA VAL A 206 -3.68 8.43 -20.09
C VAL A 206 -5.05 7.98 -20.59
N PRO A 207 -5.14 6.90 -21.40
CA PRO A 207 -6.42 6.32 -21.78
C PRO A 207 -7.00 5.48 -20.64
N VAL A 208 -8.30 5.60 -20.42
CA VAL A 208 -9.06 4.78 -19.47
C VAL A 208 -9.56 3.55 -20.23
N LEU A 209 -9.08 2.38 -19.82
CA LEU A 209 -9.39 1.11 -20.49
C LEU A 209 -10.34 0.28 -19.63
N ASP A 210 -11.29 -0.39 -20.27
CA ASP A 210 -12.09 -1.40 -19.60
C ASP A 210 -11.21 -2.63 -19.34
N MET A 211 -10.76 -2.80 -18.10
CA MET A 211 -9.94 -3.96 -17.73
C MET A 211 -10.85 -5.11 -17.29
N GLU A 212 -11.52 -5.74 -18.24
CA GLU A 212 -12.02 -7.11 -18.09
C GLU A 212 -10.83 -8.10 -18.12
N MET A 213 -10.73 -8.93 -17.07
CA MET A 213 -9.88 -10.14 -16.97
C MET A 213 -8.34 -9.97 -16.97
N GLN A 214 -7.76 -9.79 -15.77
CA GLN A 214 -6.45 -10.38 -15.43
C GLN A 214 -6.22 -10.44 -13.92
N MET A 215 -7.06 -11.22 -13.23
CA MET A 215 -6.68 -11.87 -11.98
C MET A 215 -6.82 -13.37 -12.24
N PRO A 216 -5.76 -14.18 -12.12
CA PRO A 216 -5.91 -15.63 -12.17
C PRO A 216 -6.62 -16.05 -10.88
N MET A 217 -7.95 -16.22 -10.94
CA MET A 217 -8.62 -17.04 -9.95
C MET A 217 -8.12 -18.47 -10.17
N GLN A 218 -7.15 -18.89 -9.36
CA GLN A 218 -6.95 -20.30 -9.13
C GLN A 218 -8.28 -20.85 -8.60
N SER A 219 -8.88 -21.73 -9.39
CA SER A 219 -10.05 -22.51 -9.03
C SER A 219 -9.79 -23.22 -7.69
N MET A 220 -10.40 -22.71 -6.62
CA MET A 220 -10.61 -23.50 -5.41
C MET A 220 -11.70 -24.50 -5.74
N GLU A 221 -11.28 -25.66 -6.25
CA GLU A 221 -12.07 -26.86 -6.38
C GLU A 221 -12.62 -27.24 -4.99
N HIS A 222 -13.91 -26.99 -4.74
CA HIS A 222 -14.61 -27.48 -3.56
C HIS A 222 -14.90 -28.99 -3.72
N GLY A 223 -13.85 -29.79 -3.55
CA GLY A 223 -13.97 -31.20 -3.23
C GLY A 223 -14.04 -31.38 -1.73
N SER A 224 -15.25 -31.50 -1.16
CA SER A 224 -15.40 -32.26 0.08
C SER A 224 -16.76 -32.93 0.15
N SER A 225 -16.69 -34.22 -0.12
CA SER A 225 -17.68 -35.27 0.14
C SER A 225 -18.09 -35.31 1.61
N HIS A 226 -19.39 -35.19 1.90
CA HIS A 226 -19.98 -35.74 3.11
C HIS A 226 -21.18 -36.61 2.76
N ASP A 227 -20.83 -37.87 2.56
CA ASP A 227 -21.37 -39.09 3.17
C ASP A 227 -22.84 -39.15 3.64
N TYR A 228 -23.47 -40.25 3.26
CA TYR A 228 -24.88 -40.60 3.40
C TYR A 228 -25.22 -40.97 4.86
N GLY A 229 -26.28 -40.39 5.39
CA GLY A 229 -26.95 -40.84 6.62
C GLY A 229 -28.45 -41.03 6.37
N ASP A 230 -28.83 -42.27 6.10
CA ASP A 230 -30.19 -42.78 5.91
C ASP A 230 -31.07 -42.58 7.16
N ALA A 231 -32.26 -42.01 6.99
CA ALA A 231 -33.39 -42.21 7.89
C ALA A 231 -34.70 -42.07 7.08
N LYS A 232 -35.21 -43.22 6.65
CA LYS A 232 -36.58 -43.41 6.17
C LYS A 232 -37.61 -42.95 7.21
N GLU A 233 -38.62 -42.22 6.78
CA GLU A 233 -39.99 -42.45 7.24
C GLU A 233 -40.99 -42.12 6.13
N GLU A 234 -41.90 -43.08 5.93
CA GLU A 234 -42.90 -43.13 4.87
C GLU A 234 -44.09 -42.21 5.19
N SER A 235 -44.64 -41.52 4.18
CA SER A 235 -46.10 -41.49 4.05
C SER A 235 -46.55 -41.24 2.60
N SER A 236 -47.33 -42.22 2.18
CA SER A 236 -48.13 -42.48 0.98
C SER A 236 -48.92 -41.35 0.29
N ALA A 237 -49.02 -41.50 -1.04
CA ALA A 237 -50.25 -41.45 -1.89
C ALA A 237 -50.50 -40.24 -2.83
N ASP A 238 -50.06 -40.39 -4.10
CA ASP A 238 -50.90 -40.57 -5.34
C ASP A 238 -51.84 -39.44 -5.89
N PRO A 239 -52.26 -39.45 -7.19
CA PRO A 239 -51.69 -38.56 -8.22
C PRO A 239 -52.73 -37.77 -9.09
N HIS A 240 -52.21 -37.05 -10.09
CA HIS A 240 -52.82 -36.47 -11.31
C HIS A 240 -53.39 -35.04 -11.26
N SER A 241 -52.81 -34.14 -12.07
CA SER A 241 -53.47 -33.70 -13.32
C SER A 241 -52.56 -32.79 -14.16
N GLU A 242 -52.46 -33.11 -15.45
CA GLU A 242 -51.91 -32.27 -16.52
C GLU A 242 -52.61 -30.91 -16.59
N ALA A 243 -51.86 -29.82 -16.85
CA ALA A 243 -52.12 -28.93 -17.98
C ALA A 243 -51.25 -27.66 -17.96
N LYS A 244 -50.62 -27.45 -19.13
CA LYS A 244 -50.25 -26.18 -19.77
C LYS A 244 -49.04 -25.40 -19.26
N ALA A 245 -48.06 -25.40 -20.18
CA ALA A 245 -47.00 -24.44 -20.34
C ALA A 245 -47.51 -22.99 -20.31
N GLU A 246 -46.82 -22.18 -19.52
CA GLU A 246 -46.53 -20.78 -19.84
C GLU A 246 -45.07 -20.52 -19.46
N GLU A 247 -44.36 -19.97 -20.42
CA GLU A 247 -42.96 -19.59 -20.41
C GLU A 247 -42.76 -18.44 -19.42
N ALA A 248 -42.26 -18.74 -18.22
CA ALA A 248 -41.82 -17.75 -17.26
C ALA A 248 -40.29 -17.78 -17.21
N ALA A 249 -39.71 -16.63 -17.55
CA ALA A 249 -38.28 -16.37 -17.52
C ALA A 249 -37.67 -16.88 -16.21
N HIS A 250 -36.65 -17.72 -16.33
CA HIS A 250 -35.73 -17.98 -15.24
C HIS A 250 -34.92 -16.71 -15.00
N ASP A 251 -35.43 -15.86 -14.12
CA ASP A 251 -34.63 -14.85 -13.45
C ASP A 251 -33.62 -15.59 -12.57
N HIS A 252 -32.41 -15.76 -13.09
CA HIS A 252 -31.26 -15.99 -12.24
C HIS A 252 -31.00 -14.69 -11.48
N GLU A 253 -31.62 -14.59 -10.30
CA GLU A 253 -31.27 -13.64 -9.27
C GLU A 253 -29.82 -13.93 -8.83
N HIS A 254 -28.87 -13.36 -9.56
CA HIS A 254 -27.56 -13.09 -9.01
C HIS A 254 -27.77 -12.05 -7.92
N GLY A 255 -27.82 -12.51 -6.67
CA GLY A 255 -27.91 -11.68 -5.48
C GLY A 255 -26.75 -10.70 -5.41
N ALA A 256 -26.90 -9.57 -6.09
CA ALA A 256 -26.23 -8.34 -5.69
C ALA A 256 -26.73 -8.07 -4.27
N MET A 257 -25.86 -8.25 -3.28
CA MET A 257 -26.13 -7.81 -1.91
C MET A 257 -26.16 -6.28 -1.91
N SER A 258 -27.26 -5.70 -2.37
CA SER A 258 -27.54 -4.31 -2.14
C SER A 258 -27.86 -4.17 -0.66
N HIS A 259 -26.92 -3.68 0.13
CA HIS A 259 -27.24 -3.29 1.50
C HIS A 259 -28.43 -2.32 1.47
N SER A 260 -29.31 -2.45 2.46
CA SER A 260 -30.53 -1.63 2.54
C SER A 260 -30.20 -0.13 2.45
N GLU A 261 -31.11 0.67 1.88
CA GLU A 261 -30.94 2.12 1.77
C GLU A 261 -30.63 2.77 3.14
N SER A 262 -31.11 2.19 4.24
CA SER A 262 -30.79 2.63 5.60
C SER A 262 -29.34 2.36 6.02
N THR A 263 -28.72 1.27 5.57
CA THR A 263 -27.30 0.97 5.83
C THR A 263 -26.41 1.99 5.11
N MET A 264 -26.68 2.25 3.83
CA MET A 264 -25.93 3.24 3.06
C MET A 264 -26.11 4.66 3.62
N ALA A 265 -27.32 4.99 4.08
CA ALA A 265 -27.57 6.25 4.77
C ALA A 265 -26.77 6.36 6.07
N ALA A 266 -26.68 5.27 6.87
CA ALA A 266 -25.88 5.25 8.09
C ALA A 266 -24.39 5.47 7.80
N ILE A 267 -23.80 4.74 6.84
CA ILE A 267 -22.40 4.88 6.43
C ILE A 267 -22.09 6.32 6.02
N LYS A 268 -22.94 6.93 5.18
CA LYS A 268 -22.77 8.33 4.72
C LYS A 268 -22.81 9.37 5.84
N THR A 269 -23.41 9.05 6.98
CA THR A 269 -23.44 9.99 8.12
C THR A 269 -22.16 9.94 8.95
N LEU A 270 -21.34 8.90 8.83
CA LEU A 270 -20.12 8.75 9.61
C LEU A 270 -19.12 9.86 9.26
N PRO A 271 -18.34 10.38 10.23
CA PRO A 271 -17.38 11.46 10.01
C PRO A 271 -16.06 10.95 9.37
N ILE A 272 -16.14 10.11 8.34
CA ILE A 272 -14.98 9.42 7.72
C ILE A 272 -13.92 10.44 7.25
N ARG A 273 -14.33 11.51 6.56
CA ARG A 273 -13.42 12.58 6.13
C ARG A 273 -12.71 13.29 7.28
N ALA A 274 -13.41 13.48 8.40
CA ALA A 274 -12.81 14.13 9.56
C ALA A 274 -11.82 13.20 10.27
N MET A 275 -12.06 11.88 10.24
CA MET A 275 -11.11 10.87 10.71
C MET A 275 -9.89 10.77 9.82
N HIS A 276 -10.06 10.81 8.49
CA HIS A 276 -8.95 10.89 7.54
C HIS A 276 -8.08 12.12 7.82
N LYS A 277 -8.68 13.30 8.02
CA LYS A 277 -7.92 14.50 8.36
C LYS A 277 -7.18 14.37 9.70
N LEU A 278 -7.81 13.79 10.71
CA LEU A 278 -7.15 13.56 12.01
C LEU A 278 -5.94 12.64 11.87
N ASP A 279 -6.06 11.58 11.08
CA ASP A 279 -4.98 10.66 10.78
C ASP A 279 -3.81 11.35 10.05
N GLU A 280 -4.09 12.14 9.01
CA GLU A 280 -3.09 12.95 8.33
C GLU A 280 -2.36 13.91 9.29
N ASP A 281 -3.12 14.61 10.15
CA ASP A 281 -2.57 15.58 11.10
C ASP A 281 -1.67 14.89 12.14
N LEU A 282 -2.04 13.70 12.62
CA LEU A 282 -1.22 12.84 13.48
C LEU A 282 0.04 12.37 12.76
N HIS A 283 -0.06 12.00 11.48
CA HIS A 283 1.07 11.49 10.71
C HIS A 283 2.11 12.56 10.35
N ARG A 284 1.65 13.76 9.99
CA ARG A 284 2.51 14.90 9.64
C ARG A 284 3.16 15.58 10.86
N GLY A 285 2.74 15.22 12.07
CA GLY A 285 3.23 15.85 13.30
C GLY A 285 2.76 17.31 13.44
N ASN A 286 1.60 17.63 12.86
CA ASN A 286 0.99 18.94 12.98
C ASN A 286 0.56 19.20 14.42
N THR A 287 0.39 20.48 14.78
CA THR A 287 -0.26 20.82 16.06
C THR A 287 -1.71 20.36 16.02
N ILE A 288 -2.06 19.41 16.89
CA ILE A 288 -3.42 18.87 16.98
C ILE A 288 -4.22 19.65 18.01
N ASP A 289 -5.40 20.12 17.60
CA ASP A 289 -6.43 20.56 18.52
C ASP A 289 -7.06 19.32 19.16
N LEU A 290 -6.62 19.00 20.37
CA LEU A 290 -7.00 17.77 21.07
C LEU A 290 -8.49 17.73 21.39
N ASP A 291 -9.10 18.87 21.72
CA ASP A 291 -10.53 18.97 22.02
C ASP A 291 -11.37 18.69 20.76
N ALA A 292 -10.95 19.24 19.61
CA ALA A 292 -11.58 18.97 18.34
C ALA A 292 -11.41 17.50 17.90
N ALA A 293 -10.23 16.92 18.12
CA ALA A 293 -9.95 15.51 17.81
C ALA A 293 -10.83 14.57 18.64
N LEU A 294 -10.87 14.75 19.96
CA LEU A 294 -11.72 13.97 20.87
C LEU A 294 -13.19 14.05 20.50
N LYS A 295 -13.67 15.26 20.17
CA LYS A 295 -15.06 15.45 19.72
C LYS A 295 -15.35 14.68 18.44
N THR A 296 -14.42 14.65 17.50
CA THR A 296 -14.60 13.96 16.22
C THR A 296 -14.66 12.45 16.41
N VAL A 297 -13.76 11.89 17.24
CA VAL A 297 -13.76 10.45 17.56
C VAL A 297 -15.03 10.06 18.34
N GLN A 298 -15.49 10.91 19.26
CA GLN A 298 -16.75 10.66 19.97
C GLN A 298 -17.95 10.69 19.02
N GLU A 299 -18.01 11.63 18.09
CA GLU A 299 -19.07 11.71 17.09
C GLU A 299 -19.13 10.44 16.21
N LEU A 300 -17.98 9.87 15.87
CA LEU A 300 -17.93 8.58 15.16
C LEU A 300 -18.58 7.47 15.99
N ILE A 301 -18.18 7.32 17.26
CA ILE A 301 -18.70 6.29 18.16
C ILE A 301 -20.22 6.44 18.31
N ASP A 302 -20.70 7.66 18.58
CA ASP A 302 -22.13 7.93 18.77
C ASP A 302 -22.96 7.55 17.52
N LYS A 303 -22.44 7.83 16.32
CA LYS A 303 -23.13 7.50 15.06
C LYS A 303 -23.11 6.01 14.76
N LEU A 304 -22.02 5.30 15.07
CA LEU A 304 -21.95 3.84 14.97
C LEU A 304 -22.96 3.17 15.91
N ASP A 305 -23.18 3.75 17.09
CA ASP A 305 -24.11 3.24 18.11
C ASP A 305 -25.57 3.54 17.80
N ALA A 306 -25.84 4.68 17.17
CA ALA A 306 -27.21 5.09 16.80
C ALA A 306 -27.77 4.29 15.61
N ALA A 307 -26.91 3.75 14.75
CA ALA A 307 -27.31 3.02 13.55
C ALA A 307 -27.63 1.54 13.82
N SER A 308 -28.59 1.00 13.05
CA SER A 308 -28.86 -0.44 13.02
C SER A 308 -28.11 -1.08 11.86
N TRP A 309 -27.20 -2.01 12.19
CA TRP A 309 -26.32 -2.65 11.23
C TRP A 309 -26.79 -4.08 10.90
N PRO A 310 -26.73 -4.47 9.61
CA PRO A 310 -27.04 -5.84 9.20
C PRO A 310 -26.01 -6.83 9.75
N ASP A 311 -26.38 -8.12 9.86
CA ASP A 311 -25.60 -9.12 10.58
C ASP A 311 -24.18 -9.32 10.04
N ASP A 312 -24.02 -9.18 8.73
CA ASP A 312 -22.76 -9.24 7.99
C ASP A 312 -21.78 -8.09 8.33
N LEU A 313 -22.29 -6.90 8.66
CA LEU A 313 -21.46 -5.74 9.01
C LEU A 313 -21.23 -5.56 10.52
N LYS A 314 -21.91 -6.32 11.37
CA LYS A 314 -21.81 -6.16 12.84
C LYS A 314 -20.39 -6.35 13.37
N ASP A 315 -19.62 -7.26 12.78
CA ASP A 315 -18.26 -7.54 13.22
C ASP A 315 -17.29 -6.42 12.82
N ALA A 316 -17.40 -5.91 11.59
CA ALA A 316 -16.65 -4.74 11.13
C ALA A 316 -16.94 -3.51 12.00
N VAL A 317 -18.22 -3.21 12.24
CA VAL A 317 -18.65 -2.11 13.10
C VAL A 317 -18.13 -2.27 14.53
N ARG A 318 -18.13 -3.49 15.07
CA ARG A 318 -17.56 -3.77 16.40
C ARG A 318 -16.05 -3.48 16.44
N SER A 319 -15.32 -3.86 15.39
CA SER A 319 -13.88 -3.58 15.26
C SER A 319 -13.61 -2.07 15.22
N ILE A 320 -14.33 -1.34 14.35
CA ILE A 320 -14.23 0.12 14.23
C ILE A 320 -14.53 0.79 15.57
N ARG A 321 -15.62 0.39 16.23
CA ARG A 321 -15.99 0.93 17.56
C ARG A 321 -14.88 0.68 18.58
N SER A 322 -14.32 -0.54 18.63
CA SER A 322 -13.24 -0.85 19.57
C SER A 322 -12.03 0.05 19.33
N LYS A 323 -11.61 0.17 18.06
CA LYS A 323 -10.45 0.97 17.68
C LYS A 323 -10.67 2.47 17.93
N ALA A 324 -11.87 2.98 17.68
CA ALA A 324 -12.24 4.35 17.99
C ALA A 324 -12.18 4.65 19.50
N ASN A 325 -12.59 3.70 20.35
CA ASN A 325 -12.45 3.85 21.82
C ASN A 325 -10.98 3.86 22.25
N ASP A 326 -10.14 3.01 21.67
CA ASP A 326 -8.71 3.00 21.95
C ASP A 326 -8.05 4.32 21.52
N LEU A 327 -8.40 4.83 20.34
CA LEU A 327 -7.94 6.13 19.83
C LEU A 327 -8.37 7.27 20.76
N TYR A 328 -9.63 7.27 21.19
CA TYR A 328 -10.15 8.26 22.14
C TYR A 328 -9.35 8.23 23.46
N ALA A 329 -9.04 7.05 23.98
CA ALA A 329 -8.24 6.89 25.19
C ALA A 329 -6.80 7.38 25.00
N ALA A 330 -6.17 7.07 23.87
CA ALA A 330 -4.81 7.55 23.55
C ALA A 330 -4.76 9.08 23.46
N LEU A 331 -5.70 9.69 22.75
CA LEU A 331 -5.83 11.16 22.66
C LEU A 331 -6.09 11.78 24.04
N SER A 332 -6.97 11.20 24.85
CA SER A 332 -7.27 11.70 26.21
C SER A 332 -6.04 11.67 27.13
N ASN A 333 -5.14 10.71 26.92
CA ASN A 333 -3.87 10.59 27.65
C ASN A 333 -2.74 11.41 27.02
N ASN A 334 -3.01 12.13 25.93
CA ASN A 334 -2.04 12.85 25.12
C ASN A 334 -0.90 11.96 24.61
N ASP A 335 -1.18 10.67 24.38
CA ASP A 335 -0.27 9.71 23.77
C ASP A 335 -0.40 9.77 22.25
N LEU A 336 0.26 10.76 21.65
CA LEU A 336 0.18 11.00 20.20
C LEU A 336 0.84 9.89 19.38
N SER A 337 1.77 9.11 19.97
CA SER A 337 2.41 7.99 19.28
C SER A 337 1.42 6.84 19.11
N ALA A 338 0.75 6.45 20.19
CA ALA A 338 -0.31 5.44 20.11
C ALA A 338 -1.50 5.93 19.27
N ALA A 339 -1.89 7.21 19.43
CA ALA A 339 -2.98 7.78 18.66
C ALA A 339 -2.72 7.74 17.14
N LYS A 340 -1.47 7.94 16.70
CA LYS A 340 -1.09 7.84 15.29
C LYS A 340 -1.31 6.45 14.72
N GLU A 341 -0.85 5.40 15.41
CA GLU A 341 -1.05 4.01 14.98
C GLU A 341 -2.53 3.63 14.95
N LEU A 342 -3.27 4.03 16.00
CA LEU A 342 -4.70 3.74 16.12
C LEU A 342 -5.54 4.51 15.09
N ALA A 343 -5.13 5.71 14.70
CA ALA A 343 -5.81 6.49 13.65
C ALA A 343 -5.63 5.87 12.27
N ALA A 344 -4.43 5.36 11.94
CA ALA A 344 -4.20 4.62 10.69
C ALA A 344 -5.02 3.33 10.63
N ASP A 345 -5.02 2.53 11.70
CA ASP A 345 -5.85 1.32 11.76
C ASP A 345 -7.35 1.64 11.59
N LEU A 346 -7.81 2.72 12.23
CA LEU A 346 -9.20 3.15 12.14
C LEU A 346 -9.54 3.68 10.74
N HIS A 347 -8.60 4.37 10.07
CA HIS A 347 -8.72 4.82 8.70
C HIS A 347 -9.01 3.64 7.76
N ASP A 348 -8.19 2.59 7.84
CA ASP A 348 -8.32 1.40 7.00
C ASP A 348 -9.69 0.72 7.20
N LEU A 349 -10.09 0.52 8.46
CA LEU A 349 -11.38 -0.12 8.78
C LEU A 349 -12.59 0.71 8.32
N LEU A 350 -12.48 2.05 8.35
CA LEU A 350 -13.55 2.93 7.87
C LEU A 350 -13.68 2.88 6.34
N HIS A 351 -12.56 2.79 5.62
CA HIS A 351 -12.58 2.61 4.16
C HIS A 351 -13.10 1.25 3.74
N GLU A 352 -12.79 0.19 4.50
CA GLU A 352 -13.39 -1.12 4.30
C GLU A 352 -14.92 -1.05 4.45
N LEU A 353 -15.40 -0.39 5.52
CA LEU A 353 -16.84 -0.20 5.74
C LEU A 353 -17.51 0.65 4.65
N GLU A 354 -16.84 1.67 4.10
CA GLU A 354 -17.38 2.49 3.00
C GLU A 354 -17.40 1.74 1.65
N GLY A 355 -16.53 0.73 1.49
CA GLY A 355 -16.48 -0.12 0.30
C GLY A 355 -17.56 -1.20 0.23
N HIS A 356 -18.26 -1.48 1.35
CA HIS A 356 -19.44 -2.33 1.43
C HIS A 356 -20.70 -1.55 1.05
#